data_AF-A0A2S9XPW2-F1
#
_entry.id   AF-A0A2S9XPW2-F1
#
_cell.length_a   1.000
_cell.length_b   1.000
_cell.length_c   1.000
_cell.angle_alpha   90.00
_cell.angle_beta   90.00
_cell.angle_gamma   90.00
#
_symmetry.space_group_name_H-M   'P 1'
#
loop_
_entity.id
_entity.type
_entity.pdbx_description
1 polymer ?
#
loop_
_entity_poly.entity_id
_entity_poly.type
_entity_poly.pdbx_seq_one_letter_code
_entity_poly.pdbx_strand_id
1 'polypeptide(L)'
;MTNDPTLEAAEASLAATSSSHRPFFVPVTRALSQLGGRARKQRVVIRIRELLAGELTEGQLDYLESKNRFGWARHDLKHAGLIVGEYGWWELTELGRAHARAHESDPLSVDLAIPEATEPIARKVQTDTVEVTAFKAYEVPILEALALNLTDRGEILERVERHLGDRLRPGDLRLMPGGVRVFEFRAAWALSNLGKRGLAENPQTGQWKITPAGRLHLEQERDGWDPNGFAPASAKVRADGSGGAPVWPPPTANAPAHRVLDTWQRLRPKLGKPIHDALTLRLAPQLGASPDLAPPRNLIFYGPPGTGKTHVAKQVARALTGEDAADEDGRFRLVQFHPSYAYEDFIQGLRPDIKQTTLRYEQTKGPFVQIAEAAGEDPDNFYVLVIDEINRGDPARIFGELLYALEYRGESVTLALGGKLVVPPNLVVIGTMNSVDRSVALVDYALRRRFGFVRVDPNPEVVGAARVPGLIAEVGPGILDAFNQWIAKRLDRDHQIGHSYFLSPALVEDGDPFGQLWAMDIRPLLEEYFFGDEQALAEADGIWRAIVSRELSDRQTLQDEDDELEEGQVAEP
;
A
#
# COMPACT_ATOMS: atom_id res chain seq x y z
N MET A 1 28.28 -36.57 -36.81
CA MET A 1 28.56 -35.89 -35.54
C MET A 1 29.68 -34.91 -35.81
N THR A 2 29.33 -33.69 -36.18
CA THR A 2 30.27 -32.58 -36.32
C THR A 2 30.45 -31.98 -34.93
N ASN A 3 31.62 -32.18 -34.30
CA ASN A 3 31.95 -31.52 -33.05
C ASN A 3 32.06 -30.02 -33.31
N ASP A 4 31.02 -29.29 -32.94
CA ASP A 4 31.05 -27.83 -32.91
C ASP A 4 31.74 -27.41 -31.60
N PRO A 5 32.98 -26.90 -31.65
CA PRO A 5 33.73 -26.54 -30.45
C PRO A 5 33.05 -25.43 -29.63
N THR A 6 32.11 -24.68 -30.23
CA THR A 6 31.33 -23.66 -29.51
C THR A 6 30.19 -24.27 -28.70
N LEU A 7 29.60 -25.37 -29.16
CA LEU A 7 28.58 -26.11 -28.41
C LEU A 7 29.19 -26.86 -27.23
N GLU A 8 30.33 -27.53 -27.42
CA GLU A 8 31.07 -28.19 -26.34
C GLU A 8 31.47 -27.19 -25.23
N ALA A 9 31.90 -25.98 -25.59
CA ALA A 9 32.23 -24.93 -24.63
C ALA A 9 31.00 -24.42 -23.85
N ALA A 10 29.85 -24.31 -24.52
CA ALA A 10 28.59 -23.92 -23.88
C ALA A 10 28.09 -25.02 -22.92
N GLU A 11 28.18 -26.29 -23.31
CA GLU A 11 27.82 -27.44 -22.47
C GLU A 11 28.74 -27.55 -21.25
N ALA A 12 30.05 -27.33 -21.42
CA ALA A 12 31.00 -27.29 -20.30
C ALA A 12 30.68 -26.15 -19.31
N SER A 13 30.26 -24.99 -19.82
CA SER A 13 29.82 -23.85 -18.99
C SER A 13 28.55 -24.18 -18.19
N LEU A 14 27.57 -24.85 -18.82
CA LEU A 14 26.35 -25.32 -18.16
C LEU A 14 26.61 -26.43 -17.13
N ALA A 15 27.59 -27.30 -17.38
CA ALA A 15 28.00 -28.34 -16.44
C ALA A 15 28.66 -27.78 -15.17
N ALA A 16 29.20 -26.56 -15.22
CA ALA A 16 29.77 -25.86 -14.06
C ALA A 16 28.74 -25.10 -13.22
N THR A 17 27.48 -24.96 -13.69
CA THR A 17 26.42 -24.17 -13.01
C THR A 17 25.72 -24.95 -11.89
N SER A 18 24.89 -24.28 -11.08
CA SER A 18 24.18 -24.89 -9.93
C SER A 18 23.44 -26.18 -10.30
N SER A 19 23.61 -27.24 -9.50
CA SER A 19 22.90 -28.52 -9.65
C SER A 19 21.37 -28.36 -9.64
N SER A 20 20.86 -27.26 -9.06
CA SER A 20 19.42 -26.99 -8.98
C SER A 20 18.80 -26.36 -10.23
N HIS A 21 19.60 -25.91 -11.21
CA HIS A 21 19.11 -25.32 -12.46
C HIS A 21 19.27 -26.26 -13.65
N ARG A 22 20.30 -27.12 -13.63
CA ARG A 22 20.66 -28.06 -14.70
C ARG A 22 19.48 -28.86 -15.25
N PRO A 23 18.56 -29.41 -14.42
CA PRO A 23 17.46 -30.21 -14.93
C PRO A 23 16.51 -29.45 -15.87
N PHE A 24 16.54 -28.12 -15.85
CA PHE A 24 15.62 -27.28 -16.63
C PHE A 24 16.23 -26.74 -17.92
N PHE A 25 17.52 -26.98 -18.21
CA PHE A 25 18.16 -26.49 -19.43
C PHE A 25 17.59 -27.11 -20.71
N VAL A 26 17.45 -28.43 -20.72
CA VAL A 26 16.84 -29.16 -21.84
C VAL A 26 15.34 -28.84 -21.97
N PRO A 27 14.52 -28.84 -20.90
CA PRO A 27 13.13 -28.39 -20.99
C PRO A 27 12.95 -26.99 -21.57
N VAL A 28 13.75 -26.01 -21.15
CA VAL A 28 13.64 -24.61 -21.61
C VAL A 28 14.01 -24.48 -23.09
N THR A 29 15.13 -25.08 -23.51
CA THR A 29 15.58 -24.99 -24.91
C THR A 29 14.67 -25.78 -25.86
N ARG A 30 14.18 -26.95 -25.43
CA ARG A 30 13.20 -27.76 -26.18
C ARG A 30 11.84 -27.05 -26.31
N ALA A 31 11.34 -26.46 -25.23
CA ALA A 31 10.09 -25.68 -25.25
C ALA A 31 10.19 -24.50 -26.23
N LEU A 32 11.29 -23.75 -26.21
CA LEU A 32 11.52 -22.66 -27.15
C LEU A 32 11.62 -23.14 -28.60
N SER A 33 12.33 -24.24 -28.85
CA SER A 33 12.45 -24.83 -30.19
C SER A 33 11.07 -25.19 -30.76
N GLN A 34 10.23 -25.85 -29.96
CA GLN A 34 8.86 -26.24 -30.35
C GLN A 34 7.92 -25.03 -30.53
N LEU A 35 8.21 -23.90 -29.90
CA LEU A 35 7.47 -22.64 -30.08
C LEU A 35 7.99 -21.78 -31.24
N GLY A 36 8.85 -22.33 -32.10
CA GLY A 36 9.38 -21.62 -33.28
C GLY A 36 10.65 -20.80 -33.00
N GLY A 37 11.34 -21.06 -31.89
CA GLY A 37 12.62 -20.45 -31.55
C GLY A 37 12.54 -19.10 -30.87
N ARG A 38 11.37 -18.45 -30.84
CA ARG A 38 11.12 -17.20 -30.10
C ARG A 38 9.71 -17.17 -29.55
N ALA A 39 9.57 -16.97 -28.24
CA ALA A 39 8.25 -16.90 -27.60
C ALA A 39 8.26 -16.02 -26.34
N ARG A 40 7.07 -15.58 -25.92
CA ARG A 40 6.89 -14.88 -24.64
C ARG A 40 7.13 -15.83 -23.47
N LYS A 41 7.73 -15.33 -22.38
CA LYS A 41 8.01 -16.08 -21.12
C LYS A 41 6.84 -16.98 -20.73
N GLN A 42 5.63 -16.43 -20.69
CA GLN A 42 4.42 -17.17 -20.29
C GLN A 42 4.13 -18.37 -21.21
N ARG A 43 4.29 -18.21 -22.53
CA ARG A 43 4.11 -19.33 -23.48
C ARG A 43 5.19 -20.39 -23.31
N VAL A 44 6.42 -19.97 -23.04
CA VAL A 44 7.53 -20.91 -22.79
C VAL A 44 7.31 -21.68 -21.50
N VAL A 45 6.91 -21.01 -20.41
CA VAL A 45 6.62 -21.65 -19.12
C VAL A 45 5.46 -22.64 -19.25
N ILE A 46 4.36 -22.27 -19.91
CA ILE A 46 3.24 -23.20 -20.20
C ILE A 46 3.76 -24.44 -20.93
N ARG A 47 4.62 -24.25 -21.94
CA ARG A 47 5.17 -25.37 -22.69
C ARG A 47 6.13 -26.25 -21.87
N ILE A 48 6.92 -25.65 -20.96
CA ILE A 48 7.76 -26.40 -20.04
C ILE A 48 6.91 -27.26 -19.10
N ARG A 49 5.80 -26.71 -18.57
CA ARG A 49 4.85 -27.50 -17.74
C ARG A 49 4.34 -28.71 -18.51
N GLU A 50 3.89 -28.53 -19.75
CA GLU A 50 3.41 -29.62 -20.59
C GLU A 50 4.47 -30.70 -20.82
N LEU A 51 5.74 -30.31 -20.96
CA LEU A 51 6.85 -31.24 -21.13
C LEU A 51 7.18 -32.03 -19.85
N LEU A 52 6.96 -31.45 -18.67
CA LEU A 52 7.30 -32.02 -17.38
C LEU A 52 6.11 -32.65 -16.63
N ALA A 53 4.89 -32.53 -17.16
CA ALA A 53 3.67 -33.04 -16.53
C ALA A 53 3.62 -34.57 -16.36
N GLY A 54 4.48 -35.32 -17.07
CA GLY A 54 4.64 -36.77 -16.88
C GLY A 54 5.58 -37.17 -15.73
N GLU A 55 6.37 -36.22 -15.23
CA GLU A 55 7.47 -36.46 -14.28
C GLU A 55 7.27 -35.70 -12.95
N LEU A 56 6.50 -34.61 -12.97
CA LEU A 56 6.21 -33.77 -11.81
C LEU A 56 4.71 -33.57 -11.63
N THR A 57 4.26 -33.49 -10.37
CA THR A 57 2.87 -33.14 -10.06
C THR A 57 2.58 -31.66 -10.36
N GLU A 58 1.32 -31.27 -10.54
CA GLU A 58 0.97 -29.85 -10.71
C GLU A 58 1.43 -28.99 -9.54
N GLY A 59 1.32 -29.50 -8.29
CA GLY A 59 1.82 -28.79 -7.11
C GLY A 59 3.34 -28.59 -7.13
N GLN A 60 4.11 -29.55 -7.64
CA GLN A 60 5.56 -29.39 -7.82
C GLN A 60 5.89 -28.39 -8.93
N LEU A 61 5.14 -28.39 -10.03
CA LEU A 61 5.29 -27.40 -11.11
C LEU A 61 4.98 -25.98 -10.61
N ASP A 62 3.94 -25.82 -9.81
CA ASP A 62 3.58 -24.54 -9.19
C ASP A 62 4.66 -24.08 -8.19
N TYR A 63 5.23 -25.00 -7.41
CA TYR A 63 6.37 -24.70 -6.54
C TYR A 63 7.58 -24.21 -7.34
N LEU A 64 7.92 -24.88 -8.44
CA LEU A 64 9.02 -24.47 -9.31
C LEU A 64 8.81 -23.09 -9.92
N GLU A 65 7.58 -22.73 -10.26
CA GLU A 65 7.23 -21.39 -10.74
C GLU A 65 7.30 -20.34 -9.64
N SER A 66 6.81 -20.63 -8.43
CA SER A 66 6.90 -19.74 -7.27
C SER A 66 8.37 -19.41 -6.90
N LYS A 67 9.27 -20.38 -7.08
CA LYS A 67 10.71 -20.22 -6.86
C LYS A 67 11.45 -19.71 -8.12
N ASN A 68 10.72 -19.37 -9.17
CA ASN A 68 11.22 -18.86 -10.46
C ASN A 68 12.33 -19.73 -11.08
N ARG A 69 12.25 -21.06 -10.92
CA ARG A 69 13.30 -22.01 -11.34
C ARG A 69 13.56 -22.00 -12.84
N PHE A 70 12.50 -21.88 -13.65
CA PHE A 70 12.63 -21.73 -15.11
C PHE A 70 13.28 -20.40 -15.49
N GLY A 71 13.07 -19.34 -14.71
CA GLY A 71 13.71 -18.04 -14.90
C GLY A 71 15.21 -18.10 -14.63
N TRP A 72 15.61 -18.79 -13.55
CA TRP A 72 17.01 -19.05 -13.24
C TRP A 72 17.70 -19.93 -14.29
N ALA A 73 17.03 -20.99 -14.75
CA ALA A 73 17.56 -21.83 -15.82
C ALA A 73 17.78 -21.04 -17.13
N ARG A 74 16.83 -20.16 -17.47
CA ARG A 74 16.98 -19.25 -18.61
C ARG A 74 18.15 -18.28 -18.42
N HIS A 75 18.39 -17.79 -17.21
CA HIS A 75 19.50 -16.89 -16.93
C HIS A 75 20.84 -17.56 -17.24
N ASP A 76 21.02 -18.82 -16.83
CA ASP A 76 22.25 -19.57 -17.09
C ASP A 76 22.41 -19.93 -18.57
N LEU A 77 21.31 -20.32 -19.24
CA LEU A 77 21.29 -20.52 -20.69
C LEU A 77 21.63 -19.24 -21.46
N LYS A 78 21.25 -18.07 -20.95
CA LYS A 78 21.63 -16.77 -21.53
C LYS A 78 23.13 -16.50 -21.37
N HIS A 79 23.71 -16.78 -20.21
CA HIS A 79 25.16 -16.64 -19.98
C HIS A 79 25.99 -17.62 -20.82
N ALA A 80 25.47 -18.83 -21.05
CA ALA A 80 26.07 -19.79 -21.98
C ALA A 80 25.83 -19.45 -23.47
N GLY A 81 25.17 -18.33 -23.79
CA GLY A 81 24.97 -17.86 -25.15
C GLY A 81 23.91 -18.63 -25.95
N LEU A 82 23.11 -19.48 -25.31
CA LEU A 82 22.09 -20.32 -25.93
C LEU A 82 20.76 -19.58 -26.11
N ILE A 83 20.47 -18.60 -25.26
CA ILE A 83 19.24 -17.81 -25.29
C ILE A 83 19.56 -16.32 -25.29
N VAL A 84 18.83 -15.55 -26.09
CA VAL A 84 18.78 -14.09 -26.11
C VAL A 84 17.34 -13.61 -25.86
N GLY A 85 17.16 -12.30 -25.69
CA GLY A 85 15.83 -11.69 -25.59
C GLY A 85 15.71 -10.53 -24.60
N GLU A 86 14.84 -9.59 -24.96
CA GLU A 86 14.46 -8.39 -24.20
C GLU A 86 13.02 -8.51 -23.63
N TYR A 87 12.74 -7.79 -22.53
CA TYR A 87 11.44 -7.62 -21.87
C TYR A 87 10.34 -8.64 -22.23
N GLY A 88 10.31 -9.77 -21.49
CA GLY A 88 9.24 -10.76 -21.59
C GLY A 88 9.33 -11.73 -22.78
N TRP A 89 10.31 -11.59 -23.67
CA TRP A 89 10.59 -12.51 -24.78
C TRP A 89 11.86 -13.33 -24.56
N TRP A 90 11.77 -14.62 -24.89
CA TRP A 90 12.89 -15.56 -24.87
C TRP A 90 13.09 -16.07 -26.30
N GLU A 91 14.34 -16.11 -26.75
CA GLU A 91 14.70 -16.45 -28.13
C GLU A 91 15.96 -17.33 -28.15
N LEU A 92 15.95 -18.41 -28.91
CA LEU A 92 17.14 -19.24 -29.12
C LEU A 92 18.10 -18.55 -30.08
N THR A 93 19.37 -18.51 -29.71
CA THR A 93 20.46 -18.22 -30.65
C THR A 93 20.65 -19.39 -31.62
N GLU A 94 21.54 -19.25 -32.60
CA GLU A 94 21.93 -20.39 -33.45
C GLU A 94 22.55 -21.51 -32.62
N LEU A 95 23.35 -21.16 -31.62
CA LEU A 95 23.92 -22.10 -30.65
C LEU A 95 22.82 -22.77 -29.81
N GLY A 96 21.83 -22.01 -29.35
CA GLY A 96 20.66 -22.55 -28.65
C GLY A 96 19.83 -23.52 -29.48
N ARG A 97 19.69 -23.25 -30.79
CA ARG A 97 19.04 -24.16 -31.73
C ARG A 97 19.86 -25.44 -31.94
N ALA A 98 21.19 -25.35 -31.94
CA ALA A 98 22.07 -26.52 -32.01
C ALA A 98 21.93 -27.40 -30.75
N HIS A 99 21.98 -26.80 -29.57
CA HIS A 99 21.75 -27.50 -28.29
C HIS A 99 20.37 -28.15 -28.22
N ALA A 100 19.30 -27.44 -28.62
CA ALA A 100 17.95 -28.00 -28.60
C ALA A 100 17.80 -29.23 -29.52
N ARG A 101 18.52 -29.26 -30.65
CA ARG A 101 18.56 -30.42 -31.57
C ARG A 101 19.41 -31.57 -31.02
N ALA A 102 20.56 -31.25 -30.42
CA ALA A 102 21.45 -32.25 -29.84
C ALA A 102 20.76 -33.03 -28.70
N HIS A 103 19.96 -32.33 -27.90
CA HIS A 103 19.21 -32.90 -26.78
C HIS A 103 17.73 -33.11 -27.09
N GLU A 104 17.32 -33.27 -28.36
CA GLU A 104 15.89 -33.40 -28.69
C GLU A 104 15.29 -34.72 -28.18
N SER A 105 16.08 -35.79 -28.20
CA SER A 105 15.69 -37.15 -27.79
C SER A 105 15.98 -37.47 -26.32
N ASP A 106 16.61 -36.57 -25.58
CA ASP A 106 17.03 -36.85 -24.21
C ASP A 106 15.81 -36.98 -23.27
N PRO A 107 15.84 -37.92 -22.31
CA PRO A 107 14.79 -38.03 -21.31
C PRO A 107 14.76 -36.77 -20.44
N LEU A 108 13.55 -36.28 -20.12
CA LEU A 108 13.36 -35.11 -19.27
C LEU A 108 13.20 -35.54 -17.81
N SER A 109 14.29 -35.90 -17.12
CA SER A 109 14.24 -36.18 -15.67
C SER A 109 14.57 -34.93 -14.86
N VAL A 110 13.82 -34.70 -13.79
CA VAL A 110 14.11 -33.65 -12.80
C VAL A 110 14.54 -34.31 -11.48
N ASP A 111 15.83 -34.62 -11.37
CA ASP A 111 16.42 -35.26 -10.18
C ASP A 111 16.63 -34.25 -9.04
N LEU A 112 15.54 -33.62 -8.58
CA LEU A 112 15.53 -32.69 -7.45
C LEU A 112 14.43 -33.09 -6.47
N ALA A 113 14.72 -33.02 -5.17
CA ALA A 113 13.70 -33.11 -4.15
C ALA A 113 12.82 -31.85 -4.16
N ILE A 114 11.68 -31.90 -4.87
CA ILE A 114 10.74 -30.79 -5.03
C ILE A 114 9.52 -31.00 -4.12
N PRO A 115 9.28 -30.12 -3.13
CA PRO A 115 8.08 -30.18 -2.30
C PRO A 115 6.82 -29.79 -3.12
N GLU A 116 5.65 -30.29 -2.73
CA GLU A 116 4.38 -29.84 -3.32
C GLU A 116 4.04 -28.40 -2.89
N ALA A 117 3.56 -27.58 -3.82
CA ALA A 117 2.98 -26.28 -3.50
C ALA A 117 1.68 -26.45 -2.73
N THR A 118 1.55 -25.76 -1.61
CA THR A 118 0.36 -25.82 -0.76
C THR A 118 -0.85 -25.03 -1.32
N GLU A 119 -0.68 -24.14 -2.32
CA GLU A 119 -1.79 -23.38 -2.97
C GLU A 119 -1.46 -22.96 -4.44
N PRO A 120 -2.45 -22.95 -5.38
CA PRO A 120 -2.27 -22.61 -6.80
C PRO A 120 -2.37 -21.10 -7.15
N ILE A 121 -1.66 -20.64 -8.20
CA ILE A 121 -1.51 -19.22 -8.60
C ILE A 121 -2.40 -18.82 -9.81
N ALA A 122 -2.99 -17.60 -9.81
CA ALA A 122 -3.90 -17.07 -10.85
C ALA A 122 -3.22 -16.39 -12.08
N ARG A 123 -3.87 -16.35 -13.27
CA ARG A 123 -3.32 -15.90 -14.60
C ARG A 123 -3.85 -14.51 -15.09
N LYS A 124 -3.07 -13.72 -15.87
CA LYS A 124 -3.38 -12.35 -16.43
C LYS A 124 -4.14 -12.33 -17.80
N VAL A 125 -4.92 -11.26 -18.10
CA VAL A 125 -5.90 -11.09 -19.25
C VAL A 125 -5.49 -10.03 -20.33
N GLN A 126 -6.05 -10.03 -21.57
CA GLN A 126 -5.68 -9.24 -22.79
C GLN A 126 -6.70 -8.12 -23.22
N THR A 127 -6.27 -7.02 -23.91
CA THR A 127 -7.09 -5.79 -24.23
C THR A 127 -6.89 -5.10 -25.63
N ASP A 128 -7.97 -4.56 -26.24
CA ASP A 128 -8.19 -3.72 -27.45
C ASP A 128 -8.52 -2.22 -27.19
N THR A 129 -8.91 -1.39 -28.20
CA THR A 129 -9.20 0.09 -28.11
C THR A 129 -10.47 0.54 -28.88
N VAL A 130 -11.28 1.48 -28.37
CA VAL A 130 -12.46 2.06 -29.06
C VAL A 130 -12.58 3.60 -28.94
N GLU A 131 -13.45 4.23 -29.74
CA GLU A 131 -13.71 5.68 -29.74
C GLU A 131 -14.65 6.19 -28.63
N VAL A 132 -14.37 7.39 -28.11
CA VAL A 132 -15.11 8.10 -27.07
C VAL A 132 -15.23 9.60 -27.38
N THR A 133 -16.23 10.26 -26.80
CA THR A 133 -16.53 11.68 -27.00
C THR A 133 -15.36 12.54 -26.53
N ALA A 134 -15.00 13.51 -27.36
CA ALA A 134 -13.89 14.40 -27.11
C ALA A 134 -14.08 15.14 -25.79
N PHE A 135 -13.00 15.30 -25.04
CA PHE A 135 -13.05 15.97 -23.75
C PHE A 135 -13.65 17.39 -23.81
N LYS A 136 -13.27 18.18 -24.82
CA LYS A 136 -13.75 19.55 -25.00
C LYS A 136 -15.25 19.65 -25.26
N ALA A 137 -15.87 18.58 -25.77
CA ALA A 137 -17.31 18.56 -26.02
C ALA A 137 -18.10 18.69 -24.70
N TYR A 138 -17.55 18.32 -23.54
CA TYR A 138 -18.25 18.40 -22.27
C TYR A 138 -18.30 19.83 -21.67
N GLU A 139 -17.47 20.76 -22.14
CA GLU A 139 -17.25 22.04 -21.45
C GLU A 139 -18.49 22.95 -21.45
N VAL A 140 -19.13 23.17 -22.60
CA VAL A 140 -20.32 24.02 -22.70
C VAL A 140 -21.51 23.45 -21.92
N PRO A 141 -21.89 22.16 -22.05
CA PRO A 141 -22.96 21.57 -21.25
C PRO A 141 -22.74 21.69 -19.73
N ILE A 142 -21.49 21.56 -19.27
CA ILE A 142 -21.15 21.72 -17.86
C ILE A 142 -21.34 23.17 -17.40
N LEU A 143 -20.87 24.14 -18.20
CA LEU A 143 -21.06 25.56 -17.87
C LEU A 143 -22.54 25.97 -17.91
N GLU A 144 -23.34 25.42 -18.84
CA GLU A 144 -24.79 25.61 -18.84
C GLU A 144 -25.45 25.05 -17.58
N ALA A 145 -25.05 23.85 -17.13
CA ALA A 145 -25.56 23.25 -15.91
C ALA A 145 -25.24 24.13 -14.67
N LEU A 146 -24.01 24.63 -14.58
CA LEU A 146 -23.61 25.54 -13.50
C LEU A 146 -24.32 26.91 -13.58
N ALA A 147 -24.60 27.41 -14.78
CA ALA A 147 -25.36 28.65 -14.98
C ALA A 147 -26.83 28.54 -14.53
N LEU A 148 -27.37 27.31 -14.49
CA LEU A 148 -28.68 27.00 -13.91
C LEU A 148 -28.65 26.85 -12.38
N ASN A 149 -27.52 27.18 -11.73
CA ASN A 149 -27.28 27.01 -10.30
C ASN A 149 -27.30 25.55 -9.82
N LEU A 150 -27.03 24.57 -10.70
CA LEU A 150 -26.73 23.22 -10.26
C LEU A 150 -25.36 23.23 -9.59
N THR A 151 -25.30 22.78 -8.34
CA THR A 151 -24.08 22.83 -7.52
C THR A 151 -23.57 21.46 -7.13
N ASP A 152 -24.44 20.46 -7.05
CA ASP A 152 -24.06 19.08 -6.81
C ASP A 152 -23.43 18.45 -8.06
N ARG A 153 -22.35 17.71 -7.86
CA ARG A 153 -21.62 17.08 -8.96
C ARG A 153 -22.48 16.04 -9.69
N GLY A 154 -23.28 15.27 -8.98
CA GLY A 154 -24.16 14.26 -9.58
C GLY A 154 -25.22 14.91 -10.48
N GLU A 155 -25.90 15.94 -9.98
CA GLU A 155 -26.92 16.68 -10.72
C GLU A 155 -26.36 17.34 -11.99
N ILE A 156 -25.15 17.91 -11.91
CA ILE A 156 -24.45 18.49 -13.05
C ILE A 156 -24.21 17.42 -14.13
N LEU A 157 -23.68 16.25 -13.74
CA LEU A 157 -23.39 15.18 -14.69
C LEU A 157 -24.65 14.61 -15.32
N GLU A 158 -25.72 14.43 -14.55
CA GLU A 158 -27.01 13.96 -15.07
C GLU A 158 -27.61 14.94 -16.08
N ARG A 159 -27.46 16.25 -15.83
CA ARG A 159 -27.90 17.30 -16.76
C ARG A 159 -27.07 17.29 -18.05
N VAL A 160 -25.75 17.14 -17.94
CA VAL A 160 -24.83 17.05 -19.07
C VAL A 160 -25.15 15.81 -19.91
N GLU A 161 -25.45 14.69 -19.27
CA GLU A 161 -25.87 13.47 -19.93
C GLU A 161 -27.17 13.67 -20.71
N ARG A 162 -28.19 14.28 -20.08
CA ARG A 162 -29.45 14.62 -20.75
C ARG A 162 -29.26 15.61 -21.90
N HIS A 163 -28.29 16.52 -21.79
CA HIS A 163 -27.97 17.46 -22.87
C HIS A 163 -27.34 16.74 -24.06
N LEU A 164 -26.35 15.88 -23.82
CA LEU A 164 -25.63 15.16 -24.87
C LEU A 164 -26.48 14.04 -25.48
N GLY A 165 -27.22 13.28 -24.66
CA GLY A 165 -28.18 12.28 -25.08
C GLY A 165 -27.58 11.26 -26.07
N ASP A 166 -28.23 11.15 -27.22
CA ASP A 166 -27.83 10.32 -28.36
C ASP A 166 -26.53 10.77 -29.05
N ARG A 167 -26.00 11.94 -28.70
CA ARG A 167 -24.72 12.48 -29.23
C ARG A 167 -23.49 11.93 -28.49
N LEU A 168 -23.67 11.13 -27.43
CA LEU A 168 -22.58 10.39 -26.79
C LEU A 168 -22.10 9.24 -27.69
N ARG A 169 -20.77 9.04 -27.80
CA ARG A 169 -20.22 7.92 -28.57
C ARG A 169 -20.38 6.60 -27.82
N PRO A 170 -20.43 5.45 -28.54
CA PRO A 170 -20.61 4.13 -27.94
C PRO A 170 -19.59 3.81 -26.83
N GLY A 171 -18.35 4.33 -26.95
CA GLY A 171 -17.33 4.12 -25.94
C GLY A 171 -17.58 4.82 -24.61
N ASP A 172 -18.36 5.92 -24.59
CA ASP A 172 -18.69 6.68 -23.37
C ASP A 172 -19.76 5.97 -22.54
N LEU A 173 -20.65 5.23 -23.20
CA LEU A 173 -21.70 4.43 -22.58
C LEU A 173 -21.16 3.12 -21.99
N ARG A 174 -19.91 2.77 -22.27
CA ARG A 174 -19.26 1.59 -21.70
C ARG A 174 -19.02 1.79 -20.21
N LEU A 175 -19.06 0.69 -19.49
CA LEU A 175 -18.67 0.64 -18.10
C LEU A 175 -17.16 0.45 -18.02
N MET A 176 -16.51 1.29 -17.24
CA MET A 176 -15.17 1.03 -16.75
C MET A 176 -15.22 -0.07 -15.68
N PRO A 177 -14.11 -0.73 -15.36
CA PRO A 177 -14.01 -1.59 -14.17
C PRO A 177 -14.52 -0.82 -12.94
N GLY A 178 -15.52 -1.36 -12.23
CA GLY A 178 -16.22 -0.68 -11.13
C GLY A 178 -17.63 -0.16 -11.45
N GLY A 179 -18.13 -0.36 -12.67
CA GLY A 179 -19.54 -0.08 -13.02
C GLY A 179 -19.85 1.40 -13.29
N VAL A 180 -18.84 2.26 -13.28
CA VAL A 180 -18.96 3.69 -13.64
C VAL A 180 -18.85 3.82 -15.15
N ARG A 181 -19.72 4.61 -15.78
CA ARG A 181 -19.63 4.83 -17.23
C ARG A 181 -18.43 5.70 -17.57
N VAL A 182 -17.78 5.42 -18.70
CA VAL A 182 -16.67 6.23 -19.22
C VAL A 182 -17.09 7.71 -19.33
N PHE A 183 -18.35 7.97 -19.68
CA PHE A 183 -18.99 9.29 -19.65
C PHE A 183 -18.80 10.00 -18.30
N GLU A 184 -19.21 9.37 -17.19
CA GLU A 184 -19.25 9.98 -15.85
C GLU A 184 -17.85 10.40 -15.39
N PHE A 185 -16.83 9.61 -15.74
CA PHE A 185 -15.44 9.96 -15.47
C PHE A 185 -14.95 11.13 -16.34
N ARG A 186 -15.21 11.09 -17.65
CA ARG A 186 -14.74 12.12 -18.58
C ARG A 186 -15.41 13.47 -18.33
N ALA A 187 -16.71 13.48 -18.07
CA ALA A 187 -17.47 14.69 -17.75
C ALA A 187 -17.06 15.26 -16.37
N ALA A 188 -16.80 14.41 -15.38
CA ALA A 188 -16.26 14.88 -14.10
C ALA A 188 -14.85 15.45 -14.22
N TRP A 189 -14.01 14.83 -15.05
CA TRP A 189 -12.68 15.34 -15.34
C TRP A 189 -12.76 16.70 -16.06
N ALA A 190 -13.77 16.90 -16.92
CA ALA A 190 -14.02 18.17 -17.60
C ALA A 190 -14.41 19.28 -16.63
N LEU A 191 -15.31 18.98 -15.70
CA LEU A 191 -15.67 19.89 -14.62
C LEU A 191 -14.44 20.30 -13.77
N SER A 192 -13.57 19.34 -13.43
CA SER A 192 -12.34 19.63 -12.69
C SER A 192 -11.38 20.54 -13.48
N ASN A 193 -11.27 20.35 -14.79
CA ASN A 193 -10.39 21.16 -15.63
C ASN A 193 -10.92 22.59 -15.82
N LEU A 194 -12.25 22.77 -15.94
CA LEU A 194 -12.88 24.09 -15.89
C LEU A 194 -12.56 24.80 -14.56
N GLY A 195 -12.53 24.04 -13.46
CA GLY A 195 -12.04 24.48 -12.16
C GLY A 195 -10.61 25.05 -12.21
N LYS A 196 -9.67 24.28 -12.77
CA LYS A 196 -8.26 24.69 -12.91
C LYS A 196 -8.06 25.91 -13.80
N ARG A 197 -8.92 26.07 -14.82
CA ARG A 197 -8.92 27.22 -15.73
C ARG A 197 -9.61 28.46 -15.13
N GLY A 198 -10.13 28.37 -13.91
CA GLY A 198 -10.86 29.45 -13.24
C GLY A 198 -12.21 29.77 -13.87
N LEU A 199 -12.79 28.85 -14.65
CA LEU A 199 -14.12 28.99 -15.28
C LEU A 199 -15.24 28.43 -14.39
N ALA A 200 -14.88 27.51 -13.49
CA ALA A 200 -15.72 27.03 -12.41
C ALA A 200 -14.93 27.08 -11.09
N GLU A 201 -15.62 27.06 -9.96
CA GLU A 201 -14.99 27.02 -8.64
C GLU A 201 -15.72 26.04 -7.72
N ASN A 202 -14.98 25.46 -6.78
CA ASN A 202 -15.51 24.61 -5.72
C ASN A 202 -14.99 25.12 -4.37
N PRO A 203 -15.71 26.05 -3.72
CA PRO A 203 -15.34 26.62 -2.43
C PRO A 203 -15.55 25.59 -1.30
N GLN A 204 -14.64 24.61 -1.23
CA GLN A 204 -14.36 23.67 -0.10
C GLN A 204 -15.54 22.93 0.55
N THR A 205 -16.71 22.91 -0.07
CA THR A 205 -17.95 22.31 0.46
C THR A 205 -18.53 21.22 -0.45
N GLY A 206 -17.87 20.92 -1.59
CA GLY A 206 -18.37 19.97 -2.58
C GLY A 206 -19.35 20.58 -3.59
N GLN A 207 -19.70 21.87 -3.42
CA GLN A 207 -20.61 22.61 -4.30
C GLN A 207 -19.87 23.37 -5.39
N TRP A 208 -20.24 23.14 -6.65
CA TRP A 208 -19.66 23.80 -7.81
C TRP A 208 -20.42 25.07 -8.18
N LYS A 209 -19.70 26.09 -8.63
CA LYS A 209 -20.27 27.35 -9.14
C LYS A 209 -19.55 27.81 -10.40
N ILE A 210 -20.27 28.46 -11.31
CA ILE A 210 -19.68 29.13 -12.48
C ILE A 210 -19.07 30.46 -12.06
N THR A 211 -17.83 30.74 -12.49
CA THR A 211 -17.17 32.02 -12.23
C THR A 211 -17.62 33.09 -13.25
N PRO A 212 -17.35 34.38 -13.03
CA PRO A 212 -17.58 35.41 -14.05
C PRO A 212 -16.84 35.12 -15.37
N ALA A 213 -15.62 34.59 -15.31
CA ALA A 213 -14.87 34.16 -16.48
C ALA A 213 -15.53 32.97 -17.20
N GLY A 214 -16.11 32.04 -16.43
CA GLY A 214 -16.90 30.93 -16.97
C GLY A 214 -18.15 31.39 -17.73
N ARG A 215 -18.86 32.41 -17.22
CA ARG A 215 -20.03 32.97 -17.92
C ARG A 215 -19.66 33.62 -19.24
N LEU A 216 -18.58 34.40 -19.27
CA LEU A 216 -18.09 35.01 -20.51
C LEU A 216 -17.66 33.94 -21.53
N HIS A 217 -16.98 32.88 -21.08
CA HIS A 217 -16.60 31.78 -21.96
C HIS A 217 -17.82 31.03 -22.50
N LEU A 218 -18.85 30.81 -21.67
CA LEU A 218 -20.10 30.22 -22.11
C LEU A 218 -20.77 31.08 -23.19
N GLU A 219 -20.86 32.40 -23.00
CA GLU A 219 -21.46 33.32 -23.99
C GLU A 219 -20.73 33.28 -25.35
N GLN A 220 -19.40 33.11 -25.34
CA GLN A 220 -18.59 33.07 -26.57
C GLN A 220 -18.73 31.75 -27.35
N GLU A 221 -18.81 30.63 -26.63
CA GLU A 221 -18.76 29.30 -27.26
C GLU A 221 -20.14 28.72 -27.55
N ARG A 222 -21.20 29.19 -26.87
CA ARG A 222 -22.54 28.56 -26.89
C ARG A 222 -23.16 28.48 -28.28
N ASP A 223 -23.09 29.54 -29.07
CA ASP A 223 -23.77 29.60 -30.38
C ASP A 223 -23.05 28.77 -31.47
N GLY A 224 -21.78 28.42 -31.25
CA GLY A 224 -20.96 27.61 -32.17
C GLY A 224 -20.69 26.19 -31.68
N TRP A 225 -21.23 25.80 -30.52
CA TRP A 225 -20.89 24.52 -29.90
C TRP A 225 -21.63 23.35 -30.56
N ASP A 226 -20.86 22.41 -31.12
CA ASP A 226 -21.32 21.12 -31.61
C ASP A 226 -20.43 20.00 -31.05
N PRO A 227 -20.97 19.04 -30.27
CA PRO A 227 -20.18 17.93 -29.72
C PRO A 227 -19.54 17.04 -30.80
N ASN A 228 -20.12 16.99 -32.01
CA ASN A 228 -19.57 16.23 -33.13
C ASN A 228 -18.47 16.97 -33.90
N GLY A 229 -18.34 18.29 -33.71
CA GLY A 229 -17.27 19.10 -34.29
C GLY A 229 -15.89 18.84 -33.68
N PHE A 230 -15.80 18.05 -32.60
CA PHE A 230 -14.56 17.72 -31.92
C PHE A 230 -13.99 16.35 -32.36
N ALA A 231 -12.66 16.28 -32.51
CA ALA A 231 -11.98 15.03 -32.83
C ALA A 231 -12.18 13.98 -31.70
N PRO A 232 -12.57 12.72 -32.04
CA PRO A 232 -12.75 11.67 -31.04
C PRO A 232 -11.48 11.37 -30.25
N ALA A 233 -11.66 10.90 -29.02
CA ALA A 233 -10.60 10.29 -28.24
C ALA A 233 -10.75 8.76 -28.22
N SER A 234 -9.80 8.05 -27.62
CA SER A 234 -9.81 6.59 -27.55
C SER A 234 -9.72 6.04 -26.12
N ALA A 235 -10.23 4.82 -25.90
CA ALA A 235 -10.18 4.13 -24.61
C ALA A 235 -10.09 2.60 -24.78
N LYS A 236 -9.19 1.96 -24.00
CA LYS A 236 -8.89 0.52 -24.06
C LYS A 236 -10.04 -0.35 -23.52
N VAL A 237 -10.25 -1.55 -24.06
CA VAL A 237 -11.27 -2.55 -23.63
C VAL A 237 -10.71 -3.97 -23.75
N ARG A 238 -11.30 -5.00 -23.13
CA ARG A 238 -10.82 -6.39 -23.28
C ARG A 238 -11.03 -6.93 -24.71
N ALA A 239 -10.12 -7.79 -25.17
CA ALA A 239 -10.02 -8.19 -26.59
C ALA A 239 -11.01 -9.30 -27.02
N ASP A 240 -11.81 -9.83 -26.09
CA ASP A 240 -12.87 -10.80 -26.38
C ASP A 240 -14.15 -10.07 -26.81
N GLY A 241 -14.19 -9.72 -28.09
CA GLY A 241 -15.36 -9.11 -28.72
C GLY A 241 -16.57 -10.04 -28.78
N SER A 242 -17.69 -9.63 -28.20
CA SER A 242 -18.97 -9.46 -28.91
C SER A 242 -19.96 -8.69 -28.03
N GLY A 243 -20.63 -7.72 -28.66
CA GLY A 243 -21.60 -6.84 -28.03
C GLY A 243 -22.84 -7.55 -27.54
N GLY A 244 -23.43 -6.98 -26.50
CA GLY A 244 -24.51 -7.54 -25.71
C GLY A 244 -24.07 -7.44 -24.26
N ALA A 245 -24.54 -6.40 -23.57
CA ALA A 245 -24.23 -6.19 -22.17
C ALA A 245 -24.44 -7.51 -21.40
N PRO A 246 -23.39 -8.04 -20.77
CA PRO A 246 -23.61 -8.94 -19.67
C PRO A 246 -24.33 -8.11 -18.61
N VAL A 247 -25.64 -8.33 -18.42
CA VAL A 247 -26.37 -7.85 -17.24
C VAL A 247 -25.78 -8.60 -16.07
N TRP A 248 -24.61 -8.17 -15.59
CA TRP A 248 -23.95 -8.83 -14.49
C TRP A 248 -24.66 -8.44 -13.20
N PRO A 249 -24.99 -9.44 -12.35
CA PRO A 249 -25.72 -9.19 -11.12
C PRO A 249 -24.92 -8.22 -10.22
N PRO A 250 -25.55 -7.63 -9.19
CA PRO A 250 -24.77 -6.97 -8.12
C PRO A 250 -23.60 -7.87 -7.72
N PRO A 251 -22.45 -7.27 -7.40
CA PRO A 251 -21.13 -7.88 -7.49
C PRO A 251 -21.16 -9.31 -6.95
N THR A 252 -20.88 -10.29 -7.80
CA THR A 252 -20.66 -11.64 -7.28
C THR A 252 -19.34 -11.62 -6.53
N ALA A 253 -19.48 -11.73 -5.21
CA ALA A 253 -18.45 -12.04 -4.25
C ALA A 253 -17.43 -13.03 -4.84
N ASN A 254 -16.16 -12.62 -4.84
CA ASN A 254 -14.96 -13.46 -4.86
C ASN A 254 -13.78 -12.48 -4.81
N ALA A 255 -12.95 -12.31 -3.79
CA ALA A 255 -12.79 -12.71 -2.40
C ALA A 255 -11.80 -11.71 -1.71
N PRO A 256 -10.86 -10.99 -2.42
CA PRO A 256 -10.00 -9.98 -1.79
C PRO A 256 -10.70 -8.67 -1.41
N ALA A 257 -11.55 -8.10 -2.27
CA ALA A 257 -12.19 -6.80 -2.00
C ALA A 257 -13.19 -6.84 -0.84
N HIS A 258 -13.93 -7.95 -0.71
CA HIS A 258 -14.81 -8.20 0.44
C HIS A 258 -14.00 -8.42 1.71
N ARG A 259 -12.91 -9.21 1.64
CA ARG A 259 -12.03 -9.45 2.80
C ARG A 259 -11.38 -8.17 3.30
N VAL A 260 -10.86 -7.32 2.41
CA VAL A 260 -10.26 -6.02 2.78
C VAL A 260 -11.28 -5.07 3.37
N LEU A 261 -12.49 -4.98 2.80
CA LEU A 261 -13.56 -4.15 3.35
C LEU A 261 -14.03 -4.66 4.71
N ASP A 262 -14.17 -5.98 4.88
CA ASP A 262 -14.56 -6.60 6.15
C ASP A 262 -13.49 -6.36 7.24
N THR A 263 -12.22 -6.63 6.93
CA THR A 263 -11.12 -6.39 7.87
C THR A 263 -10.98 -4.90 8.17
N TRP A 264 -11.19 -4.03 7.19
CA TRP A 264 -11.18 -2.58 7.36
C TRP A 264 -12.33 -2.07 8.24
N GLN A 265 -13.54 -2.60 8.08
CA GLN A 265 -14.67 -2.26 8.95
C GLN A 265 -14.46 -2.72 10.38
N ARG A 266 -13.82 -3.88 10.60
CA ARG A 266 -13.44 -4.38 11.93
C ARG A 266 -12.39 -3.51 12.63
N LEU A 267 -11.68 -2.62 11.92
CA LEU A 267 -10.77 -1.65 12.54
C LEU A 267 -11.50 -0.46 13.17
N ARG A 268 -12.71 -0.11 12.71
CA ARG A 268 -13.43 1.07 13.20
C ARG A 268 -13.56 1.13 14.73
N PRO A 269 -13.97 0.05 15.44
CA PRO A 269 -14.02 0.09 16.91
C PRO A 269 -12.62 0.13 17.56
N LYS A 270 -11.57 -0.37 16.89
CA LYS A 270 -10.20 -0.40 17.42
C LYS A 270 -9.48 0.93 17.29
N LEU A 271 -9.73 1.66 16.20
CA LEU A 271 -9.08 2.94 15.89
C LEU A 271 -9.88 4.14 16.39
N GLY A 272 -11.16 3.95 16.71
CA GLY A 272 -12.10 5.03 16.92
C GLY A 272 -12.57 5.66 15.59
N LYS A 273 -13.77 6.23 15.61
CA LYS A 273 -14.42 6.82 14.42
C LYS A 273 -13.57 7.90 13.74
N PRO A 274 -12.96 8.89 14.44
CA PRO A 274 -12.24 9.97 13.78
C PRO A 274 -11.03 9.50 12.98
N ILE A 275 -10.22 8.61 13.55
CA ILE A 275 -9.02 8.07 12.89
C ILE A 275 -9.45 7.15 11.74
N HIS A 276 -10.43 6.27 11.96
CA HIS A 276 -10.94 5.38 10.92
C HIS A 276 -11.48 6.14 9.71
N ASP A 277 -12.33 7.16 9.91
CA ASP A 277 -12.90 7.96 8.83
C ASP A 277 -11.79 8.73 8.08
N ALA A 278 -10.84 9.29 8.81
CA ALA A 278 -9.69 10.02 8.26
C ALA A 278 -8.75 9.13 7.43
N LEU A 279 -8.58 7.87 7.82
CA LEU A 279 -7.82 6.87 7.07
C LEU A 279 -8.60 6.37 5.86
N THR A 280 -9.90 6.10 6.01
CA THR A 280 -10.78 5.66 4.92
C THR A 280 -10.81 6.69 3.79
N LEU A 281 -10.85 7.99 4.12
CA LEU A 281 -10.78 9.06 3.13
C LEU A 281 -9.45 9.08 2.35
N ARG A 282 -8.33 8.76 3.01
CA ARG A 282 -6.98 8.88 2.41
C ARG A 282 -6.50 7.62 1.69
N LEU A 283 -6.92 6.46 2.17
CA LEU A 283 -6.52 5.15 1.65
C LEU A 283 -7.58 4.54 0.72
N ALA A 284 -8.83 4.99 0.83
CA ALA A 284 -9.95 4.58 0.00
C ALA A 284 -10.03 3.06 -0.25
N PRO A 285 -9.96 2.22 0.81
CA PRO A 285 -9.93 0.75 0.67
C PRO A 285 -11.13 0.18 -0.09
N GLN A 286 -12.27 0.88 -0.07
CA GLN A 286 -13.47 0.55 -0.83
C GLN A 286 -13.30 0.63 -2.35
N LEU A 287 -12.29 1.35 -2.83
CA LEU A 287 -11.97 1.42 -4.25
C LEU A 287 -11.15 0.21 -4.70
N GLY A 288 -10.43 -0.44 -3.78
CA GLY A 288 -9.52 -1.56 -4.07
C GLY A 288 -8.10 -1.10 -4.38
N ALA A 289 -7.20 -2.07 -4.59
CA ALA A 289 -5.77 -1.80 -4.75
C ALA A 289 -5.33 -1.46 -6.18
N SER A 290 -6.23 -1.60 -7.16
CA SER A 290 -5.90 -1.56 -8.58
C SER A 290 -5.15 -0.28 -9.00
N PRO A 291 -4.16 -0.40 -9.91
CA PRO A 291 -3.41 0.74 -10.42
C PRO A 291 -4.19 1.73 -11.27
N ASP A 292 -5.39 1.36 -11.69
CA ASP A 292 -6.28 2.22 -12.46
C ASP A 292 -7.08 3.20 -11.56
N LEU A 293 -6.88 3.14 -10.25
CA LEU A 293 -7.51 4.00 -9.24
C LEU A 293 -6.55 5.11 -8.79
N ALA A 294 -7.09 6.19 -8.22
CA ALA A 294 -6.27 7.23 -7.63
C ALA A 294 -5.39 6.60 -6.52
N PRO A 295 -4.06 6.79 -6.56
CA PRO A 295 -3.18 6.14 -5.60
C PRO A 295 -3.53 6.60 -4.18
N PRO A 296 -3.53 5.67 -3.21
CA PRO A 296 -3.70 6.00 -1.80
C PRO A 296 -2.58 6.97 -1.39
N ARG A 297 -2.93 7.99 -0.60
CA ARG A 297 -1.92 8.93 -0.11
C ARG A 297 -0.98 8.21 0.83
N ASN A 298 0.32 8.50 0.73
CA ASN A 298 1.26 8.14 1.78
C ASN A 298 0.86 8.81 3.09
N LEU A 299 1.11 8.18 4.22
CA LEU A 299 0.67 8.66 5.53
C LEU A 299 1.84 8.80 6.50
N ILE A 300 1.77 9.78 7.39
CA ILE A 300 2.62 9.85 8.58
C ILE A 300 1.71 9.88 9.80
N PHE A 301 1.87 8.88 10.66
CA PHE A 301 1.24 8.82 11.97
C PHE A 301 2.15 9.51 12.96
N TYR A 302 1.67 10.59 13.55
CA TYR A 302 2.46 11.39 14.48
C TYR A 302 1.68 11.66 15.75
N GLY A 303 2.41 11.88 16.84
CA GLY A 303 1.83 12.22 18.13
C GLY A 303 2.79 11.92 19.27
N PRO A 304 2.29 12.01 20.51
CA PRO A 304 3.08 11.70 21.69
C PRO A 304 3.57 10.25 21.74
N PRO A 305 4.60 9.94 22.55
CA PRO A 305 5.04 8.56 22.76
C PRO A 305 3.94 7.73 23.44
N GLY A 306 3.94 6.42 23.19
CA GLY A 306 2.99 5.49 23.82
C GLY A 306 1.53 5.55 23.33
N THR A 307 1.23 6.29 22.25
CA THR A 307 -0.12 6.33 21.66
C THR A 307 -0.43 5.20 20.69
N GLY A 308 0.48 4.22 20.56
CA GLY A 308 0.27 3.04 19.72
C GLY A 308 0.40 3.28 18.21
N LYS A 309 1.09 4.34 17.75
CA LYS A 309 1.26 4.67 16.31
C LYS A 309 1.70 3.48 15.45
N THR A 310 2.75 2.78 15.86
CA THR A 310 3.27 1.59 15.17
C THR A 310 2.27 0.43 15.20
N HIS A 311 1.51 0.30 16.31
CA HIS A 311 0.44 -0.69 16.42
C HIS A 311 -0.70 -0.38 15.44
N VAL A 312 -1.13 0.88 15.36
CA VAL A 312 -2.14 1.36 14.41
C VAL A 312 -1.67 1.16 12.97
N ALA A 313 -0.41 1.47 12.64
CA ALA A 313 0.17 1.23 11.32
C ALA A 313 0.13 -0.26 10.93
N LYS A 314 0.49 -1.16 11.85
CA LYS A 314 0.38 -2.62 11.65
C LYS A 314 -1.08 -3.07 11.46
N GLN A 315 -2.02 -2.53 12.24
CA GLN A 315 -3.44 -2.85 12.09
C GLN A 315 -3.99 -2.41 10.72
N VAL A 316 -3.66 -1.19 10.30
CA VAL A 316 -3.99 -0.67 8.96
C VAL A 316 -3.40 -1.54 7.87
N ALA A 317 -2.14 -1.93 8.01
CA ALA A 317 -1.48 -2.83 7.06
C ALA A 317 -2.22 -4.16 6.92
N ARG A 318 -2.51 -4.84 8.04
CA ARG A 318 -3.28 -6.09 8.07
C ARG A 318 -4.64 -5.97 7.41
N ALA A 319 -5.34 -4.87 7.68
CA ALA A 319 -6.65 -4.66 7.08
C ALA A 319 -6.56 -4.46 5.56
N LEU A 320 -5.58 -3.70 5.07
CA LEU A 320 -5.38 -3.47 3.65
C LEU A 320 -4.89 -4.71 2.90
N THR A 321 -4.01 -5.51 3.48
CA THR A 321 -3.53 -6.75 2.86
C THR A 321 -4.54 -7.89 3.00
N GLY A 322 -5.50 -7.77 3.92
CA GLY A 322 -6.45 -8.82 4.24
C GLY A 322 -5.81 -10.03 4.94
N GLU A 323 -4.64 -9.86 5.56
CA GLU A 323 -3.91 -10.90 6.27
C GLU A 323 -4.08 -10.74 7.79
N ASP A 324 -4.43 -11.84 8.48
CA ASP A 324 -4.66 -11.84 9.94
C ASP A 324 -3.33 -11.84 10.73
N ALA A 325 -2.28 -12.42 10.14
CA ALA A 325 -0.90 -12.32 10.61
C ALA A 325 -0.13 -11.35 9.70
N ALA A 326 0.45 -10.30 10.28
CA ALA A 326 1.42 -9.47 9.58
C ALA A 326 2.77 -10.18 9.62
N ASP A 327 2.88 -11.30 8.92
CA ASP A 327 4.18 -11.93 8.69
C ASP A 327 4.87 -11.08 7.60
N GLU A 328 6.16 -10.77 7.79
CA GLU A 328 6.93 -9.82 6.94
C GLU A 328 7.19 -10.34 5.51
N ASP A 329 6.46 -11.35 5.07
CA ASP A 329 6.71 -12.08 3.83
C ASP A 329 5.54 -11.95 2.85
N GLY A 330 5.61 -10.87 2.08
CA GLY A 330 4.90 -10.72 0.80
C GLY A 330 4.42 -9.30 0.57
N ARG A 331 3.35 -8.91 1.27
CA ARG A 331 2.59 -7.68 1.02
C ARG A 331 2.75 -6.62 2.10
N PHE A 332 3.33 -6.96 3.23
CA PHE A 332 3.64 -6.04 4.31
C PHE A 332 5.13 -6.05 4.62
N ARG A 333 5.69 -4.87 4.90
CA ARG A 333 7.05 -4.74 5.40
C ARG A 333 7.16 -3.65 6.45
N LEU A 334 7.87 -3.93 7.52
CA LEU A 334 8.24 -2.97 8.54
C LEU A 334 9.75 -2.70 8.45
N VAL A 335 10.12 -1.43 8.40
CA VAL A 335 11.52 -1.00 8.60
C VAL A 335 11.53 0.06 9.69
N GLN A 336 12.62 0.17 10.44
CA GLN A 336 12.80 1.22 11.42
C GLN A 336 14.01 2.08 11.02
N PHE A 337 13.83 3.40 11.00
CA PHE A 337 14.93 4.32 10.74
C PHE A 337 15.72 4.58 12.00
N HIS A 338 17.02 4.75 11.83
CA HIS A 338 17.98 5.10 12.86
C HIS A 338 19.03 6.04 12.29
N PRO A 339 19.86 6.72 13.11
CA PRO A 339 20.75 7.78 12.63
C PRO A 339 21.76 7.32 11.56
N SER A 340 22.15 6.04 11.59
CA SER A 340 23.05 5.44 10.59
C SER A 340 22.35 4.82 9.38
N TYR A 341 21.03 4.89 9.28
CA TYR A 341 20.26 4.29 8.18
C TYR A 341 20.41 5.17 6.94
N ALA A 342 20.82 4.59 5.81
CA ALA A 342 21.21 5.34 4.63
C ALA A 342 20.41 4.96 3.37
N TYR A 343 20.63 5.72 2.29
CA TYR A 343 20.04 5.44 0.97
C TYR A 343 20.40 4.03 0.50
N GLU A 344 21.64 3.62 0.74
CA GLU A 344 22.19 2.32 0.37
C GLU A 344 21.50 1.15 1.06
N ASP A 345 20.93 1.40 2.24
CA ASP A 345 20.17 0.41 3.01
C ASP A 345 18.72 0.35 2.56
N PHE A 346 18.14 1.48 2.16
CA PHE A 346 16.70 1.61 1.89
C PHE A 346 16.30 1.40 0.42
N ILE A 347 17.04 2.01 -0.50
CA ILE A 347 16.76 2.04 -1.94
C ILE A 347 17.64 1.01 -2.64
N GLN A 348 18.96 1.25 -2.72
CA GLN A 348 19.92 0.31 -3.27
C GLN A 348 21.36 0.70 -2.92
N GLY A 349 22.20 -0.30 -2.70
CA GLY A 349 23.60 -0.10 -2.32
C GLY A 349 24.52 -1.15 -2.91
N LEU A 350 25.82 -0.86 -2.94
CA LEU A 350 26.84 -1.85 -3.24
C LEU A 350 27.20 -2.61 -1.97
N ARG A 351 27.22 -3.94 -2.05
CA ARG A 351 27.59 -4.85 -0.96
C ARG A 351 28.71 -5.78 -1.42
N PRO A 352 29.68 -6.12 -0.55
CA PRO A 352 30.71 -7.07 -0.91
C PRO A 352 30.13 -8.48 -1.05
N ASP A 353 30.45 -9.17 -2.14
CA ASP A 353 30.12 -10.58 -2.35
C ASP A 353 31.09 -11.45 -1.54
N ILE A 354 30.63 -11.88 -0.37
CA ILE A 354 31.38 -12.73 0.57
C ILE A 354 31.55 -14.18 0.11
N LYS A 355 30.92 -14.59 -1.00
CA LYS A 355 31.00 -15.97 -1.51
C LYS A 355 32.22 -16.20 -2.40
N GLN A 356 32.92 -15.15 -2.79
CA GLN A 356 34.09 -15.24 -3.67
C GLN A 356 35.38 -14.98 -2.89
N THR A 357 36.44 -15.68 -3.25
CA THR A 357 37.80 -15.46 -2.74
C THR A 357 38.41 -14.13 -3.18
N THR A 358 37.82 -13.46 -4.17
CA THR A 358 38.22 -12.14 -4.65
C THR A 358 37.15 -11.12 -4.29
N LEU A 359 37.53 -9.97 -3.71
CA LEU A 359 36.61 -8.90 -3.37
C LEU A 359 35.87 -8.39 -4.63
N ARG A 360 34.56 -8.63 -4.68
CA ARG A 360 33.65 -8.07 -5.69
C ARG A 360 32.51 -7.36 -4.99
N TYR A 361 31.97 -6.34 -5.63
CA TYR A 361 30.80 -5.63 -5.14
C TYR A 361 29.59 -5.98 -6.02
N GLU A 362 28.48 -6.35 -5.39
CA GLU A 362 27.20 -6.54 -6.06
C GLU A 362 26.22 -5.43 -5.66
N GLN A 363 25.39 -5.02 -6.60
CA GLN A 363 24.29 -4.11 -6.31
C GLN A 363 23.17 -4.88 -5.64
N THR A 364 22.82 -4.48 -4.43
CA THR A 364 21.73 -5.05 -3.64
C THR A 364 20.58 -4.05 -3.57
N LYS A 365 19.36 -4.52 -3.87
CA LYS A 365 18.13 -3.73 -3.72
C LYS A 365 17.75 -3.64 -2.25
N GLY A 366 17.42 -2.45 -1.79
CA GLY A 366 16.91 -2.21 -0.46
C GLY A 366 15.42 -2.59 -0.30
N PRO A 367 14.89 -2.52 0.93
CA PRO A 367 13.55 -2.97 1.26
C PRO A 367 12.46 -2.21 0.51
N PHE A 368 12.67 -0.92 0.17
CA PHE A 368 11.70 -0.15 -0.60
C PHE A 368 11.57 -0.66 -2.04
N VAL A 369 12.70 -0.85 -2.72
CA VAL A 369 12.69 -1.29 -4.13
C VAL A 369 12.08 -2.68 -4.25
N GLN A 370 12.45 -3.58 -3.33
CA GLN A 370 11.89 -4.93 -3.29
C GLN A 370 10.35 -4.95 -3.13
N ILE A 371 9.78 -4.16 -2.20
CA ILE A 371 8.33 -4.13 -2.00
C ILE A 371 7.61 -3.40 -3.16
N ALA A 372 8.23 -2.38 -3.75
CA ALA A 372 7.68 -1.69 -4.91
C ALA A 372 7.64 -2.59 -6.16
N GLU A 373 8.66 -3.40 -6.38
CA GLU A 373 8.66 -4.40 -7.46
C GLU A 373 7.59 -5.47 -7.23
N ALA A 374 7.49 -6.01 -6.01
CA ALA A 374 6.46 -6.99 -5.67
C ALA A 374 5.05 -6.44 -5.88
N ALA A 375 4.80 -5.21 -5.42
CA ALA A 375 3.53 -4.52 -5.63
C ALA A 375 3.22 -4.28 -7.12
N GLY A 376 4.22 -3.94 -7.93
CA GLY A 376 4.03 -3.76 -9.38
C GLY A 376 3.73 -5.06 -10.12
N GLU A 377 4.19 -6.20 -9.61
CA GLU A 377 3.91 -7.52 -10.18
C GLU A 377 2.49 -8.01 -9.86
N ASP A 378 1.93 -7.58 -8.71
CA ASP A 378 0.63 -7.95 -8.15
C ASP A 378 -0.30 -6.72 -7.94
N PRO A 379 -0.83 -6.13 -9.03
CA PRO A 379 -1.60 -4.89 -8.98
C PRO A 379 -2.98 -4.99 -8.29
N ASP A 380 -3.49 -6.20 -8.09
CA ASP A 380 -4.84 -6.43 -7.56
C ASP A 380 -4.87 -6.43 -6.01
N ASN A 381 -3.70 -6.40 -5.37
CA ASN A 381 -3.55 -6.44 -3.93
C ASN A 381 -2.82 -5.22 -3.39
N PHE A 382 -3.19 -4.78 -2.19
CA PHE A 382 -2.47 -3.72 -1.51
C PHE A 382 -1.14 -4.25 -0.98
N TYR A 383 -0.12 -3.42 -1.10
CA TYR A 383 1.16 -3.59 -0.43
C TYR A 383 1.36 -2.45 0.55
N VAL A 384 1.93 -2.72 1.71
CA VAL A 384 2.10 -1.72 2.77
C VAL A 384 3.51 -1.75 3.31
N LEU A 385 4.22 -0.63 3.15
CA LEU A 385 5.51 -0.38 3.79
C LEU A 385 5.30 0.54 4.99
N VAL A 386 5.61 0.04 6.18
CA VAL A 386 5.67 0.86 7.40
C VAL A 386 7.12 1.25 7.68
N ILE A 387 7.34 2.55 7.84
CA ILE A 387 8.63 3.14 8.22
C ILE A 387 8.49 3.68 9.63
N ASP A 388 8.95 2.91 10.60
CA ASP A 388 8.92 3.27 12.01
C ASP A 388 10.03 4.28 12.33
N GLU A 389 9.74 5.24 13.20
CA GLU A 389 10.67 6.31 13.59
C GLU A 389 11.27 7.03 12.38
N ILE A 390 10.42 7.39 11.40
CA ILE A 390 10.83 7.95 10.11
C ILE A 390 11.72 9.18 10.26
N ASN A 391 11.60 9.91 11.37
CA ASN A 391 12.29 11.14 11.70
C ASN A 391 13.64 10.92 12.43
N ARG A 392 13.99 9.68 12.78
CA ARG A 392 15.23 9.32 13.47
C ARG A 392 16.43 9.11 12.53
N GLY A 393 16.19 9.16 11.21
CA GLY A 393 17.21 9.33 10.17
C GLY A 393 17.05 10.67 9.46
N ASP A 394 17.85 10.93 8.42
CA ASP A 394 17.63 12.03 7.47
C ASP A 394 16.75 11.52 6.32
N PRO A 395 15.43 11.78 6.32
CA PRO A 395 14.54 11.15 5.35
C PRO A 395 14.78 11.67 3.94
N ALA A 396 15.20 12.92 3.79
CA ALA A 396 15.46 13.52 2.49
C ALA A 396 16.65 12.81 1.82
N ARG A 397 17.70 12.55 2.60
CA ARG A 397 18.86 11.79 2.14
C ARG A 397 18.56 10.31 1.91
N ILE A 398 17.81 9.66 2.81
CA ILE A 398 17.49 8.24 2.68
C ILE A 398 16.58 7.98 1.46
N PHE A 399 15.62 8.87 1.19
CA PHE A 399 14.68 8.67 0.07
C PHE A 399 15.31 9.02 -1.28
N GLY A 400 16.13 10.08 -1.37
CA GLY A 400 16.75 10.49 -2.63
C GLY A 400 15.72 10.66 -3.75
N GLU A 401 15.88 9.91 -4.86
CA GLU A 401 14.99 9.96 -6.02
C GLU A 401 13.57 9.46 -5.72
N LEU A 402 13.37 8.69 -4.65
CA LEU A 402 12.05 8.23 -4.23
C LEU A 402 11.10 9.39 -3.95
N LEU A 403 11.59 10.55 -3.49
CA LEU A 403 10.73 11.72 -3.28
C LEU A 403 9.99 12.12 -4.55
N TYR A 404 10.67 12.07 -5.70
CA TYR A 404 10.02 12.32 -6.98
C TYR A 404 9.04 11.19 -7.34
N ALA A 405 9.45 9.93 -7.19
CA ALA A 405 8.63 8.78 -7.56
C ALA A 405 7.34 8.63 -6.71
N LEU A 406 7.36 9.07 -5.45
CA LEU A 406 6.16 9.09 -4.58
C LEU A 406 5.10 10.09 -5.04
N GLU A 407 5.51 11.15 -5.76
CA GLU A 407 4.63 12.17 -6.31
C GLU A 407 4.11 11.78 -7.70
N TYR A 408 5.00 11.25 -8.54
CA TYR A 408 4.72 10.81 -9.91
C TYR A 408 4.65 9.27 -9.97
N ARG A 409 3.71 8.69 -9.22
CA ARG A 409 3.51 7.24 -9.16
C ARG A 409 3.19 6.66 -10.53
N GLY A 410 3.71 5.48 -10.82
CA GLY A 410 3.64 4.83 -12.13
C GLY A 410 4.66 5.33 -13.15
N GLU A 411 5.33 6.45 -12.90
CA GLU A 411 6.45 6.90 -13.74
C GLU A 411 7.76 6.22 -13.31
N SER A 412 8.65 6.04 -14.29
CA SER A 412 9.94 5.42 -14.07
C SER A 412 11.01 6.47 -13.80
N VAL A 413 11.72 6.31 -12.69
CA VAL A 413 12.85 7.14 -12.28
C VAL A 413 14.14 6.34 -12.36
N THR A 414 15.18 6.91 -12.96
CA THR A 414 16.50 6.30 -13.01
C THR A 414 17.22 6.51 -11.68
N LEU A 415 17.77 5.44 -11.10
CA LEU A 415 18.47 5.49 -9.83
C LEU A 415 19.98 5.78 -10.03
N ALA A 416 20.62 6.44 -9.05
CA ALA A 416 22.03 6.85 -9.14
C ALA A 416 23.03 5.71 -9.41
N LEU A 417 22.84 4.53 -8.80
CA LEU A 417 23.69 3.36 -9.02
C LEU A 417 23.27 2.52 -10.24
N GLY A 418 22.33 3.01 -11.07
CA GLY A 418 21.74 2.29 -12.20
C GLY A 418 20.44 1.58 -11.85
N GLY A 419 19.71 1.14 -12.88
CA GLY A 419 18.36 0.60 -12.74
C GLY A 419 17.26 1.66 -12.77
N LYS A 420 16.02 1.20 -12.63
CA LYS A 420 14.81 2.03 -12.67
C LYS A 420 13.91 1.70 -11.48
N LEU A 421 13.35 2.73 -10.86
CA LEU A 421 12.33 2.62 -9.83
C LEU A 421 10.99 3.10 -10.38
N VAL A 422 9.94 2.34 -10.15
CA VAL A 422 8.56 2.74 -10.36
C VAL A 422 7.84 2.51 -9.04
N VAL A 423 7.16 3.52 -8.51
CA VAL A 423 6.31 3.35 -7.33
C VAL A 423 4.91 3.00 -7.82
N PRO A 424 4.43 1.77 -7.60
CA PRO A 424 3.12 1.39 -8.11
C PRO A 424 2.02 1.97 -7.20
N PRO A 425 0.85 2.29 -7.77
CA PRO A 425 -0.28 2.87 -7.04
C PRO A 425 -0.89 1.96 -5.96
N ASN A 426 -0.68 0.64 -6.01
CA ASN A 426 -1.14 -0.28 -4.98
C ASN A 426 -0.23 -0.36 -3.73
N LEU A 427 0.91 0.36 -3.73
CA LEU A 427 1.83 0.45 -2.59
C LEU A 427 1.49 1.63 -1.66
N VAL A 428 1.06 1.35 -0.45
CA VAL A 428 0.85 2.31 0.63
C VAL A 428 2.12 2.44 1.47
N VAL A 429 2.57 3.68 1.70
CA VAL A 429 3.69 3.96 2.61
C VAL A 429 3.15 4.67 3.85
N ILE A 430 3.44 4.13 5.03
CA ILE A 430 3.02 4.67 6.33
C ILE A 430 4.27 4.92 7.18
N GLY A 431 4.58 6.18 7.46
CA GLY A 431 5.59 6.56 8.45
C GLY A 431 4.98 6.64 9.85
N THR A 432 5.76 6.34 10.89
CA THR A 432 5.45 6.72 12.28
C THR A 432 6.48 7.75 12.75
N MET A 433 6.05 8.69 13.58
CA MET A 433 6.88 9.79 14.06
C MET A 433 6.53 10.16 15.50
N ASN A 434 7.51 10.18 16.39
CA ASN A 434 7.36 10.81 17.69
C ASN A 434 7.53 12.33 17.56
N SER A 435 6.61 13.09 18.16
CA SER A 435 6.54 14.55 17.93
C SER A 435 7.49 15.36 18.82
N VAL A 436 7.92 14.78 19.94
CA VAL A 436 8.71 15.46 21.00
C VAL A 436 10.21 15.18 20.87
N ASP A 437 10.60 14.18 20.08
CA ASP A 437 11.98 13.72 20.03
C ASP A 437 12.90 14.83 19.48
N ARG A 438 13.73 15.40 20.37
CA ARG A 438 14.59 16.56 20.09
C ARG A 438 15.80 16.21 19.22
N SER A 439 16.08 14.91 19.03
CA SER A 439 17.23 14.38 18.28
C SER A 439 17.01 14.30 16.76
N VAL A 440 15.90 14.88 16.29
CA VAL A 440 15.27 14.56 15.01
C VAL A 440 15.55 15.61 13.94
N ALA A 441 15.81 15.15 12.71
CA ALA A 441 15.78 16.01 11.53
C ALA A 441 14.35 16.52 11.30
N LEU A 442 14.19 17.85 11.20
CA LEU A 442 12.89 18.45 10.83
C LEU A 442 12.38 17.79 9.55
N VAL A 443 11.14 17.28 9.60
CA VAL A 443 10.48 16.74 8.40
C VAL A 443 10.40 17.86 7.36
N ASP A 444 11.26 17.76 6.34
CA ASP A 444 11.39 18.75 5.30
C ASP A 444 10.05 18.96 4.57
N TYR A 445 9.85 20.17 4.05
CA TYR A 445 8.70 20.56 3.25
C TYR A 445 8.44 19.58 2.09
N ALA A 446 9.51 19.00 1.55
CA ALA A 446 9.45 17.95 0.54
C ALA A 446 8.63 16.73 0.98
N LEU A 447 8.81 16.24 2.21
CA LEU A 447 8.01 15.13 2.73
C LEU A 447 6.59 15.57 3.05
N ARG A 448 6.41 16.77 3.62
CA ARG A 448 5.08 17.29 3.96
C ARG A 448 4.14 17.38 2.76
N ARG A 449 4.67 17.65 1.56
CA ARG A 449 3.89 17.67 0.32
C ARG A 449 3.40 16.28 -0.11
N ARG A 450 4.12 15.22 0.24
CA ARG A 450 3.97 13.86 -0.31
C ARG A 450 3.30 12.88 0.65
N PHE A 451 3.20 13.27 1.92
CA PHE A 451 2.57 12.51 2.99
C PHE A 451 1.40 13.28 3.60
N GLY A 452 0.30 12.58 3.86
CA GLY A 452 -0.80 13.05 4.70
C GLY A 452 -0.49 12.79 6.17
N PHE A 453 -0.64 13.80 7.01
CA PHE A 453 -0.38 13.70 8.43
C PHE A 453 -1.66 13.29 9.16
N VAL A 454 -1.56 12.26 9.98
CA VAL A 454 -2.64 11.76 10.85
C VAL A 454 -2.12 11.76 12.26
N ARG A 455 -2.75 12.58 13.10
CA ARG A 455 -2.41 12.67 14.51
C ARG A 455 -3.01 11.47 15.25
N VAL A 456 -2.23 10.84 16.12
CA VAL A 456 -2.66 9.77 17.01
C VAL A 456 -2.49 10.27 18.45
N ASP A 457 -3.61 10.74 19.01
CA ASP A 457 -3.69 11.23 20.39
C ASP A 457 -3.81 10.07 21.40
N PRO A 458 -3.49 10.29 22.68
CA PRO A 458 -3.84 9.36 23.76
C PRO A 458 -5.35 9.10 23.78
N ASN A 459 -5.75 7.90 24.17
CA ASN A 459 -7.15 7.49 24.20
C ASN A 459 -7.44 6.73 25.50
N PRO A 460 -8.07 7.39 26.49
CA PRO A 460 -8.47 6.76 27.75
C PRO A 460 -9.40 5.56 27.58
N GLU A 461 -10.25 5.54 26.54
CA GLU A 461 -11.17 4.42 26.29
C GLU A 461 -10.41 3.12 26.02
N VAL A 462 -9.21 3.20 25.44
CA VAL A 462 -8.37 2.01 25.20
C VAL A 462 -7.89 1.39 26.51
N VAL A 463 -7.66 2.21 27.54
CA VAL A 463 -7.31 1.74 28.88
C VAL A 463 -8.50 1.03 29.52
N GLY A 464 -9.71 1.61 29.42
CA GLY A 464 -10.93 1.01 29.99
C GLY A 464 -11.42 -0.24 29.24
N ALA A 465 -11.15 -0.32 27.93
CA ALA A 465 -11.48 -1.49 27.11
C ALA A 465 -10.40 -2.60 27.15
N ALA A 466 -9.31 -2.39 27.88
CA ALA A 466 -8.25 -3.37 27.99
C ALA A 466 -8.78 -4.66 28.62
N ARG A 467 -8.34 -5.82 28.10
CA ARG A 467 -8.66 -7.14 28.66
C ARG A 467 -7.93 -7.42 29.99
N VAL A 468 -7.52 -6.38 30.72
CA VAL A 468 -6.93 -6.47 32.05
C VAL A 468 -8.06 -6.10 33.02
N PRO A 469 -8.81 -7.09 33.56
CA PRO A 469 -9.86 -6.80 34.53
C PRO A 469 -9.18 -6.32 35.82
N GLY A 470 -9.54 -5.15 36.33
CA GLY A 470 -8.97 -4.68 37.60
C GLY A 470 -8.92 -3.16 37.72
N LEU A 471 -8.24 -2.70 38.77
CA LEU A 471 -8.18 -1.30 39.19
C LEU A 471 -7.70 -0.34 38.08
N ILE A 472 -6.81 -0.79 37.20
CA ILE A 472 -6.29 0.00 36.08
C ILE A 472 -7.37 0.30 35.03
N ALA A 473 -8.21 -0.68 34.68
CA ALA A 473 -9.26 -0.48 33.69
C ALA A 473 -10.38 0.43 34.21
N GLU A 474 -10.67 0.36 35.52
CA GLU A 474 -11.72 1.15 36.16
C GLU A 474 -11.31 2.62 36.36
N VAL A 475 -10.08 2.85 36.86
CA VAL A 475 -9.65 4.18 37.35
C VAL A 475 -8.61 4.82 36.42
N GLY A 476 -7.83 4.01 35.69
CA GLY A 476 -6.78 4.46 34.79
C GLY A 476 -7.23 5.42 33.68
N PRO A 477 -8.42 5.26 33.05
CA PRO A 477 -8.91 6.23 32.07
C PRO A 477 -9.03 7.65 32.64
N GLY A 478 -9.58 7.80 33.84
CA GLY A 478 -9.73 9.09 34.53
C GLY A 478 -8.38 9.71 34.89
N ILE A 479 -7.45 8.89 35.39
CA ILE A 479 -6.07 9.32 35.71
C ILE A 479 -5.36 9.81 34.45
N LEU A 480 -5.39 9.04 33.36
CA LEU A 480 -4.73 9.38 32.10
C LEU A 480 -5.27 10.69 31.53
N ASP A 481 -6.60 10.86 31.49
CA ASP A 481 -7.22 12.06 30.94
C ASP A 481 -6.89 13.30 31.78
N ALA A 482 -7.12 13.23 33.10
CA ALA A 482 -6.86 14.35 34.01
C ALA A 482 -5.39 14.78 33.99
N PHE A 483 -4.46 13.82 33.99
CA PHE A 483 -3.03 14.14 33.95
C PHE A 483 -2.61 14.71 32.60
N ASN A 484 -3.13 14.17 31.50
CA ASN A 484 -2.88 14.71 30.15
C ASN A 484 -3.45 16.11 29.94
N GLN A 485 -4.55 16.48 30.60
CA GLN A 485 -5.04 17.85 30.62
C GLN A 485 -4.08 18.81 31.32
N TRP A 486 -3.45 18.37 32.42
CA TRP A 486 -2.42 19.16 33.10
C TRP A 486 -1.16 19.30 32.23
N ILE A 487 -0.66 18.20 31.66
CA ILE A 487 0.51 18.23 30.76
C ILE A 487 0.26 19.16 29.57
N ALA A 488 -0.90 19.06 28.91
CA ALA A 488 -1.21 19.87 27.74
C ALA A 488 -1.27 21.38 28.04
N LYS A 489 -1.62 21.76 29.28
CA LYS A 489 -1.60 23.16 29.74
C LYS A 489 -0.19 23.63 30.11
N ARG A 490 0.63 22.75 30.69
CA ARG A 490 1.97 23.08 31.21
C ARG A 490 3.06 23.06 30.14
N LEU A 491 2.92 22.16 29.17
CA LEU A 491 3.78 21.96 28.01
C LEU A 491 2.96 22.19 26.74
N ASP A 492 2.54 21.12 26.09
CA ASP A 492 1.67 21.13 24.91
C ASP A 492 1.05 19.74 24.69
N ARG A 493 0.28 19.60 23.61
CA ARG A 493 -0.38 18.33 23.25
C ARG A 493 0.59 17.25 22.77
N ASP A 494 1.80 17.57 22.34
CA ASP A 494 2.76 16.59 21.86
C ASP A 494 3.49 15.88 23.01
N HIS A 495 3.55 16.50 24.19
CA HIS A 495 4.14 15.93 25.41
C HIS A 495 3.17 15.08 26.24
N GLN A 496 1.93 14.87 25.78
CA GLN A 496 0.97 14.04 26.51
C GLN A 496 1.46 12.59 26.64
N ILE A 497 1.00 11.88 27.67
CA ILE A 497 1.34 10.49 27.91
C ILE A 497 0.38 9.60 27.14
N GLY A 498 0.92 8.60 26.45
CA GLY A 498 0.12 7.63 25.72
C GLY A 498 -0.53 6.57 26.59
N HIS A 499 -1.62 5.98 26.10
CA HIS A 499 -2.35 4.93 26.81
C HIS A 499 -1.57 3.62 26.96
N SER A 500 -0.53 3.37 26.14
CA SER A 500 0.21 2.09 26.20
C SER A 500 0.93 1.86 27.52
N TYR A 501 1.30 2.92 28.25
CA TYR A 501 1.94 2.81 29.56
C TYR A 501 1.01 2.10 30.57
N PHE A 502 -0.31 2.35 30.47
CA PHE A 502 -1.33 1.72 31.31
C PHE A 502 -1.68 0.29 30.88
N LEU A 503 -1.17 -0.18 29.73
CA LEU A 503 -1.44 -1.52 29.20
C LEU A 503 -0.29 -2.49 29.46
N SER A 504 0.71 -2.08 30.24
CA SER A 504 1.90 -2.89 30.49
C SER A 504 1.53 -4.13 31.32
N PRO A 505 1.87 -5.35 30.86
CA PRO A 505 1.64 -6.57 31.63
C PRO A 505 2.52 -6.67 32.88
N ALA A 506 3.50 -5.76 33.05
CA ALA A 506 4.35 -5.68 34.23
C ALA A 506 3.68 -4.96 35.41
N LEU A 507 2.52 -4.32 35.20
CA LEU A 507 1.75 -3.70 36.28
C LEU A 507 1.08 -4.82 37.09
N VAL A 508 1.60 -5.09 38.28
CA VAL A 508 1.07 -6.11 39.19
C VAL A 508 -0.12 -5.53 39.96
N GLU A 509 -1.24 -6.25 39.97
CA GLU A 509 -2.48 -5.79 40.62
C GLU A 509 -2.45 -5.89 42.15
N ASP A 510 -1.64 -6.79 42.72
CA ASP A 510 -1.56 -7.05 44.17
C ASP A 510 -0.78 -5.98 44.97
N GLY A 511 -0.81 -4.70 44.56
CA GLY A 511 -0.05 -3.61 45.18
C GLY A 511 -0.50 -2.20 44.79
N ASP A 512 0.46 -1.27 44.65
CA ASP A 512 0.24 0.09 44.13
C ASP A 512 0.63 0.17 42.64
N PRO A 513 -0.28 -0.17 41.71
CA PRO A 513 0.03 -0.18 40.28
C PRO A 513 0.34 1.22 39.74
N PHE A 514 -0.30 2.27 40.28
CA PHE A 514 -0.10 3.64 39.83
C PHE A 514 1.20 4.25 40.37
N GLY A 515 1.64 3.84 41.56
CA GLY A 515 2.98 4.15 42.08
C GLY A 515 4.09 3.49 41.28
N GLN A 516 3.91 2.23 40.87
CA GLN A 516 4.85 1.52 39.99
C GLN A 516 4.93 2.19 38.62
N LEU A 517 3.78 2.44 37.99
CA LEU A 517 3.66 3.15 36.71
C LEU A 517 4.36 4.51 36.75
N TRP A 518 4.15 5.26 37.83
CA TRP A 518 4.81 6.55 38.04
C TRP A 518 6.31 6.40 38.13
N ALA A 519 6.79 5.54 39.03
CA ALA A 519 8.22 5.42 39.32
C ALA A 519 9.03 4.87 38.14
N MET A 520 8.47 3.94 37.37
CA MET A 520 9.20 3.21 36.34
C MET A 520 9.10 3.85 34.95
N ASP A 521 7.94 4.41 34.60
CA ASP A 521 7.67 4.82 33.23
C ASP A 521 7.41 6.33 33.11
N ILE A 522 6.48 6.87 33.90
CA ILE A 522 6.01 8.25 33.70
C ILE A 522 7.02 9.26 34.26
N ARG A 523 7.49 9.09 35.50
CA ARG A 523 8.40 10.04 36.12
C ARG A 523 9.72 10.18 35.34
N PRO A 524 10.39 9.09 34.89
CA PRO A 524 11.59 9.21 34.06
C PRO A 524 11.34 9.94 32.73
N LEU A 525 10.18 9.74 32.09
CA LEU A 525 9.80 10.49 30.88
C LEU A 525 9.68 12.00 31.16
N LEU A 526 9.06 12.35 32.28
CA LEU A 526 8.92 13.75 32.69
C LEU A 526 10.27 14.38 33.08
N GLU A 527 11.23 13.61 33.59
CA GLU A 527 12.60 14.10 33.84
C GLU A 527 13.28 14.57 32.55
N GLU A 528 13.01 13.92 31.42
CA GLU A 528 13.47 14.37 30.11
C GLU A 528 12.73 15.63 29.64
N TYR A 529 11.41 15.69 29.84
CA TYR A 529 10.60 16.83 29.41
C TYR A 529 10.95 18.11 30.18
N PHE A 530 11.12 17.97 31.49
CA PHE A 530 11.46 19.02 32.44
C PHE A 530 12.95 19.03 32.78
N PHE A 531 13.83 18.68 31.84
CA PHE A 531 15.27 18.61 32.08
C PHE A 531 15.80 19.91 32.72
N GLY A 532 16.29 19.80 33.97
CA GLY A 532 16.81 20.92 34.75
C GLY A 532 15.77 21.76 35.51
N ASP A 533 14.48 21.37 35.48
CA ASP A 533 13.37 22.02 36.20
C ASP A 533 12.82 21.09 37.31
N GLU A 534 13.56 21.03 38.43
CA GLU A 534 13.17 20.22 39.59
C GLU A 534 11.84 20.66 40.22
N GLN A 535 11.48 21.95 40.09
CA GLN A 535 10.22 22.47 40.61
C GLN A 535 9.02 21.93 39.83
N ALA A 536 9.13 21.89 38.50
CA ALA A 536 8.09 21.28 37.65
C ALA A 536 7.93 19.78 37.91
N LEU A 537 9.04 19.07 38.17
CA LEU A 537 8.99 17.64 38.53
C LEU A 537 8.29 17.42 39.88
N ALA A 538 8.61 18.24 40.89
CA ALA A 538 7.94 18.17 42.20
C ALA A 538 6.45 18.53 42.10
N GLU A 539 6.08 19.48 41.24
CA GLU A 539 4.68 19.78 40.92
C GLU A 539 4.00 18.57 40.27
N ALA A 540 4.64 17.94 39.29
CA ALA A 540 4.11 16.75 38.62
C ALA A 540 3.88 15.59 39.60
N ASP A 541 4.82 15.35 40.52
CA ASP A 541 4.67 14.36 41.60
C ASP A 541 3.42 14.64 42.46
N GLY A 542 3.19 15.90 42.81
CA GLY A 542 2.03 16.31 43.61
C GLY A 542 0.70 16.15 42.86
N ILE A 543 0.66 16.59 41.60
CA ILE A 543 -0.52 16.50 40.75
C ILE A 543 -0.89 15.04 40.46
N TRP A 544 0.09 14.19 40.17
CA TRP A 544 -0.13 12.76 39.95
C TRP A 544 -0.78 12.11 41.17
N ARG A 545 -0.19 12.29 42.37
CA ARG A 545 -0.75 11.72 43.61
C ARG A 545 -2.17 12.24 43.91
N ALA A 546 -2.42 13.53 43.69
CA ALA A 546 -3.73 14.12 43.92
C ALA A 546 -4.80 13.53 42.98
N ILE A 547 -4.46 13.35 41.70
CA ILE A 547 -5.36 12.74 40.71
C ILE A 547 -5.63 11.29 41.07
N VAL A 548 -4.58 10.48 41.32
CA VAL A 548 -4.75 9.07 41.69
C VAL A 548 -5.61 8.92 42.95
N SER A 549 -5.35 9.71 43.99
CA SER A 549 -6.13 9.67 45.23
C SER A 549 -7.59 10.03 45.02
N ARG A 550 -7.90 11.02 44.17
CA ARG A 550 -9.27 11.42 43.86
C ARG A 550 -10.01 10.29 43.16
N GLU A 551 -9.45 9.77 42.07
CA GLU A 551 -10.12 8.75 41.26
C GLU A 551 -10.33 7.43 42.05
N LEU A 552 -9.42 7.09 42.97
CA LEU A 552 -9.60 5.98 43.91
C LEU A 552 -10.73 6.22 44.93
N SER A 553 -10.89 7.45 45.39
CA SER A 553 -11.95 7.81 46.36
C SER A 553 -13.33 7.83 45.69
N ASP A 554 -13.41 8.34 44.45
CA ASP A 554 -14.64 8.38 43.66
C ASP A 554 -15.13 6.95 43.37
N ARG A 555 -14.20 6.02 43.07
CA ARG A 555 -14.52 4.59 42.94
C ARG A 555 -15.10 3.98 44.21
N GLN A 556 -14.50 4.25 45.37
CA GLN A 556 -14.99 3.72 46.65
C GLN A 556 -16.40 4.22 46.97
N THR A 557 -16.67 5.50 46.73
CA THR A 557 -17.99 6.10 46.95
C THR A 557 -19.07 5.43 46.10
N LEU A 558 -18.76 5.12 44.83
CA LEU A 558 -19.69 4.42 43.94
C LEU A 558 -19.93 2.96 44.36
N GLN A 559 -18.90 2.27 44.87
CA GLN A 559 -19.05 0.92 45.42
C GLN A 559 -19.95 0.91 46.65
N ASP A 560 -19.77 1.87 47.56
CA ASP A 560 -20.59 1.99 48.76
C ASP A 560 -22.07 2.30 48.40
N GLU A 561 -22.33 3.14 47.39
CA GLU A 561 -23.68 3.45 46.90
C GLU A 561 -24.36 2.25 46.21
N ASP A 562 -23.61 1.46 45.43
CA ASP A 562 -24.13 0.24 44.77
C ASP A 562 -24.45 -0.87 45.80
N ASP A 563 -23.59 -1.05 46.81
CA ASP A 563 -23.81 -2.01 47.90
C ASP A 563 -25.07 -1.64 48.73
N GLU A 564 -25.29 -0.35 49.02
CA GLU A 564 -26.51 0.13 49.71
C GLU A 564 -27.79 -0.08 48.88
N LEU A 565 -27.71 0.02 47.54
CA LEU A 565 -28.84 -0.22 46.63
C LEU A 565 -29.17 -1.71 46.47
N GLU A 566 -28.17 -2.60 46.46
CA GLU A 566 -28.36 -4.05 46.45
C GLU A 566 -28.94 -4.56 47.78
N GLU A 567 -28.45 -4.07 48.93
CA GLU A 567 -29.03 -4.40 50.25
C GLU A 567 -30.47 -3.90 50.38
N GLY A 568 -30.82 -2.75 49.78
CA GLY A 568 -32.17 -2.20 49.74
C GLY A 568 -33.17 -2.99 48.88
N GLN A 569 -32.73 -3.72 47.85
CA GLN A 569 -33.60 -4.52 46.97
C GLN A 569 -33.86 -5.95 47.49
N VAL A 570 -33.02 -6.46 48.41
CA VAL A 570 -33.25 -7.77 49.07
C VAL A 570 -34.21 -7.63 50.27
N ALA A 571 -34.56 -6.40 50.64
CA ALA A 571 -35.42 -6.07 51.79
C ALA A 571 -36.86 -5.65 51.39
N GLU A 572 -37.53 -6.36 50.49
CA GLU A 572 -39.01 -6.37 50.44
C GLU A 572 -39.54 -7.82 50.43
N PRO A 573 -40.37 -8.23 51.41
CA PRO A 573 -40.91 -9.59 51.53
C PRO A 573 -42.06 -9.92 50.56
#